data_AF-A0A536D8F7-F1
#
_entry.id   AF-A0A536D8F7-F1
#
_cell.length_a   1.000
_cell.length_b   1.000
_cell.length_c   1.000
_cell.angle_alpha   90.00
_cell.angle_beta   90.00
_cell.angle_gamma   90.00
#
_symmetry.space_group_name_H-M   'P 1'
#
loop_
_entity.id
_entity.type
_entity.pdbx_description
1 polymer ?
#
loop_
_entity_poly.entity_id
_entity_poly.type
_entity_poly.pdbx_seq_one_letter_code
_entity_poly.pdbx_strand_id
1 'polypeptide(L)'
;MALWLPSIHRIARVLLLVAFCAGAEMPNASYLIALVQLPAQVVSGQFADLPDTPREPLTTFTTASGIQVYVPVEGDQIWDAPLPAAPYPNPALRLRCPDSLECGFAV
;
A
#
# COMPACT_ATOMS: atom_id res chain seq x y z
N MET A 1 22.83 -74.52 -7.96
CA MET A 1 22.29 -73.48 -7.07
C MET A 1 22.45 -72.13 -7.76
N ALA A 2 21.51 -71.78 -8.65
CA ALA A 2 21.60 -70.59 -9.49
C ALA A 2 20.75 -69.48 -8.85
N LEU A 3 21.40 -68.45 -8.30
CA LEU A 3 20.73 -67.30 -7.70
C LEU A 3 20.16 -66.39 -8.80
N TRP A 4 18.84 -66.29 -8.75
CA TRP A 4 17.96 -65.50 -9.60
C TRP A 4 18.12 -64.01 -9.26
N LEU A 5 18.85 -63.26 -10.10
CA LEU A 5 19.07 -61.82 -9.92
C LEU A 5 18.52 -60.95 -11.08
N PRO A 6 17.19 -60.81 -11.28
CA PRO A 6 16.63 -59.78 -12.15
C PRO A 6 15.94 -58.62 -11.40
N SER A 7 15.79 -58.70 -10.06
CA SER A 7 14.89 -57.83 -9.28
C SER A 7 15.49 -56.45 -8.91
N ILE A 8 16.81 -56.36 -8.75
CA ILE A 8 17.50 -55.15 -8.23
C ILE A 8 17.37 -53.95 -9.19
N HIS A 9 17.38 -54.18 -10.51
CA HIS A 9 17.27 -53.11 -11.50
C HIS A 9 15.86 -52.51 -11.63
N ARG A 10 14.80 -53.27 -11.29
CA ARG A 10 13.41 -52.77 -11.30
C ARG A 10 13.14 -51.89 -10.09
N ILE A 11 13.59 -52.32 -8.91
CA ILE A 11 13.40 -51.56 -7.66
C ILE A 11 14.20 -50.25 -7.72
N ALA A 12 15.45 -50.29 -8.19
CA ALA A 12 16.26 -49.09 -8.36
C ALA A 12 15.63 -48.08 -9.34
N ARG A 13 15.04 -48.55 -10.45
CA ARG A 13 14.32 -47.68 -11.41
C ARG A 13 13.05 -47.06 -10.83
N VAL A 14 12.28 -47.82 -10.06
CA VAL A 14 11.08 -47.31 -9.39
C VAL A 14 11.45 -46.26 -8.35
N LEU A 15 12.50 -46.49 -7.56
CA LEU A 15 12.99 -45.52 -6.58
C LEU A 15 13.49 -44.23 -7.25
N LEU A 16 14.18 -44.33 -8.38
CA LEU A 16 14.67 -43.17 -9.14
C LEU A 16 13.52 -42.36 -9.77
N LEU A 17 12.48 -43.04 -10.26
CA LEU A 17 11.26 -42.39 -10.77
C LEU A 17 10.45 -41.69 -9.67
N VAL A 18 10.30 -42.31 -8.48
CA VAL A 18 9.62 -41.68 -7.34
C VAL A 18 10.39 -40.45 -6.84
N ALA A 19 11.72 -40.52 -6.79
CA ALA A 19 12.55 -39.36 -6.44
C ALA A 19 12.46 -38.23 -7.48
N PHE A 20 12.34 -38.56 -8.77
CA PHE A 20 12.16 -37.59 -9.84
C PHE A 20 10.75 -36.96 -9.82
N CYS A 21 9.71 -37.74 -9.54
CA CYS A 21 8.34 -37.23 -9.36
C CYS A 21 8.22 -36.32 -8.12
N ALA A 22 8.91 -36.65 -7.02
CA ALA A 22 8.95 -35.80 -5.83
C ALA A 22 9.74 -34.49 -6.03
N GLY A 23 10.67 -34.44 -7.00
CA GLY A 23 11.42 -33.23 -7.36
C GLY A 23 10.73 -32.34 -8.39
N ALA A 24 9.74 -32.86 -9.13
CA ALA A 24 9.02 -32.13 -10.17
C ALA A 24 7.78 -31.37 -9.67
N GLU A 25 7.37 -31.61 -8.43
CA GLU A 25 6.22 -30.95 -7.79
C GLU A 25 6.67 -30.06 -6.63
N MET A 26 7.54 -29.09 -6.92
CA MET A 26 7.58 -27.86 -6.12
C MET A 26 7.15 -26.71 -7.03
N PRO A 27 5.84 -26.40 -7.12
CA PRO A 27 5.44 -25.04 -7.42
C PRO A 27 6.00 -24.16 -6.31
N ASN A 28 7.20 -23.62 -6.57
CA ASN A 28 7.70 -22.34 -6.12
C ASN A 28 6.95 -21.77 -4.89
N ALA A 29 7.38 -22.18 -3.69
CA ALA A 29 6.93 -21.64 -2.40
C ALA A 29 7.11 -20.10 -2.27
N SER A 30 7.66 -19.45 -3.28
CA SER A 30 7.68 -18.00 -3.53
C SER A 30 6.35 -17.31 -3.24
N TYR A 31 5.21 -17.92 -3.60
CA TYR A 31 3.90 -17.29 -3.40
C TYR A 31 3.50 -17.17 -1.92
N LEU A 32 3.89 -18.12 -1.07
CA LEU A 32 3.58 -18.05 0.36
C LEU A 32 4.47 -17.04 1.08
N ILE A 33 5.70 -16.85 0.62
CA ILE A 33 6.61 -15.84 1.16
C ILE A 33 6.09 -14.43 0.86
N ALA A 34 5.50 -14.20 -0.33
CA ALA A 34 4.96 -12.89 -0.72
C ALA A 34 3.79 -12.39 0.16
N LEU A 35 2.92 -13.29 0.65
CA LEU A 35 1.76 -12.90 1.48
C LEU A 35 2.12 -12.66 2.96
N VAL A 36 3.19 -13.30 3.45
CA VAL A 36 3.65 -13.13 4.84
C VAL A 36 4.50 -11.87 5.02
N GLN A 37 5.17 -11.39 3.96
CA GLN A 37 6.09 -10.25 4.04
C GLN A 37 5.44 -8.87 3.91
N LEU A 38 4.27 -8.76 3.27
CA LEU A 38 3.54 -7.49 3.14
C LEU A 38 3.12 -6.84 4.49
N PRO A 39 2.56 -7.55 5.48
CA PRO A 39 2.10 -6.91 6.72
C PRO A 39 3.24 -6.41 7.61
N ALA A 40 4.43 -7.03 7.55
CA ALA A 40 5.55 -6.68 8.42
C ALA A 40 6.16 -5.32 8.05
N GLN A 41 6.28 -5.00 6.75
CA GLN A 41 6.88 -3.74 6.29
C GLN A 41 5.98 -2.54 6.61
N VAL A 42 4.66 -2.70 6.46
CA VAL A 42 3.66 -1.66 6.77
C VAL A 42 3.64 -1.35 8.27
N VAL A 43 3.70 -2.39 9.13
CA VAL A 43 3.69 -2.22 10.59
C VAL A 43 5.03 -1.72 11.12
N SER A 44 6.16 -2.05 10.47
CA SER A 44 7.48 -1.60 10.89
C SER A 44 7.81 -0.16 10.49
N GLY A 45 6.97 0.52 9.70
CA GLY A 45 7.23 1.88 9.24
C GLY A 45 8.52 2.02 8.41
N GLN A 46 9.08 0.91 7.91
CA GLN A 46 10.26 0.88 7.05
C GLN A 46 9.88 1.28 5.63
N PHE A 47 9.37 2.50 5.49
CA PHE A 47 9.22 3.19 4.22
C PHE A 47 10.49 4.02 3.96
N ALA A 48 11.66 3.37 3.98
CA ALA A 48 12.88 4.01 3.53
C ALA A 48 12.76 4.19 2.01
N ASP A 49 12.83 5.42 1.51
CA ASP A 49 12.66 5.84 0.11
C ASP A 49 11.23 6.14 -0.40
N LEU A 50 10.31 6.61 0.44
CA LEU A 50 9.16 7.34 -0.11
C LEU A 50 9.58 8.75 -0.56
N PRO A 51 9.11 9.22 -1.74
CA PRO A 51 9.36 10.60 -2.16
C PRO A 51 8.68 11.57 -1.19
N ASP A 52 9.29 12.75 -1.02
CA ASP A 52 8.68 13.85 -0.26
C ASP A 52 7.31 14.22 -0.83
N THR A 53 6.39 14.63 0.04
CA THR A 53 5.11 15.18 -0.37
C THR A 53 5.33 16.46 -1.18
N PRO A 54 4.77 16.55 -2.40
CA PRO A 54 4.88 17.75 -3.23
C PRO A 54 4.38 19.00 -2.50
N ARG A 55 5.19 20.06 -2.57
CA ARG A 55 4.92 21.38 -1.99
C ARG A 55 4.69 22.38 -3.11
N GLU A 56 3.43 22.64 -3.40
CA GLU A 56 3.07 23.66 -4.38
C GLU A 56 2.92 25.05 -3.74
N PRO A 57 3.18 26.13 -4.49
CA PRO A 57 2.85 27.48 -4.06
C PRO A 57 1.37 27.59 -3.68
N LEU A 58 1.09 28.23 -2.54
CA LEU A 58 -0.26 28.43 -2.04
C LEU A 58 -0.66 29.89 -2.08
N THR A 59 -1.95 30.12 -2.33
CA THR A 59 -2.65 31.39 -2.11
C THR A 59 -3.73 31.20 -1.04
N THR A 60 -4.40 32.29 -0.67
CA THR A 60 -5.51 32.26 0.29
C THR A 60 -6.82 32.69 -0.37
N PHE A 61 -7.90 32.00 0.00
CA PHE A 61 -9.27 32.33 -0.36
C PHE A 61 -10.08 32.57 0.91
N THR A 62 -10.74 33.72 0.99
CA THR A 62 -11.64 34.04 2.12
C THR A 62 -13.07 33.75 1.72
N THR A 63 -13.75 32.88 2.47
CA THR A 63 -15.16 32.53 2.22
C THR A 63 -16.09 33.68 2.60
N ALA A 64 -17.36 33.61 2.17
CA ALA A 64 -18.36 34.63 2.52
C ALA A 64 -18.62 34.74 4.03
N SER A 65 -18.32 33.69 4.80
CA SER A 65 -18.40 33.68 6.28
C SER A 65 -17.12 34.19 6.96
N GLY A 66 -16.06 34.51 6.19
CA GLY A 66 -14.79 35.01 6.70
C GLY A 66 -13.73 33.94 7.00
N ILE A 67 -13.97 32.67 6.65
CA ILE A 67 -12.97 31.60 6.84
C ILE A 67 -11.88 31.73 5.77
N GLN A 68 -10.62 31.81 6.20
CA GLN A 68 -9.47 31.76 5.30
C GLN A 68 -9.10 30.30 5.00
N VAL A 69 -9.00 29.96 3.71
CA VAL A 69 -8.67 28.62 3.20
C VAL A 69 -7.44 28.73 2.30
N TYR A 70 -6.49 27.82 2.46
CA TYR A 70 -5.33 27.70 1.58
C TYR A 70 -5.70 26.97 0.28
N VAL A 71 -5.29 27.52 -0.85
CA VAL A 71 -5.60 27.02 -2.19
C VAL A 71 -4.29 26.94 -2.99
N PRO A 72 -3.99 25.85 -3.71
CA PRO A 72 -2.82 25.79 -4.57
C PRO A 72 -2.96 26.83 -5.71
N VAL A 73 -1.85 27.44 -6.11
CA VAL A 73 -1.83 28.40 -7.22
C VAL A 73 -2.13 27.68 -8.54
N GLU A 74 -1.62 26.46 -8.69
CA GLU A 74 -1.84 25.59 -9.84
C GLU A 74 -2.12 24.15 -9.38
N GLY A 75 -2.93 23.43 -10.15
CA GLY A 75 -3.25 22.03 -9.88
C GLY A 75 -4.07 21.80 -8.62
N ASP A 76 -4.00 20.57 -8.10
CA ASP A 76 -4.85 20.09 -6.99
C ASP A 76 -4.03 19.63 -5.77
N GLN A 77 -2.72 19.85 -5.77
CA GLN A 77 -1.82 19.32 -4.76
C GLN A 77 -1.87 20.16 -3.47
N ILE A 78 -2.51 19.62 -2.43
CA ILE A 78 -2.61 20.25 -1.10
C ILE A 78 -2.13 19.35 0.03
N TRP A 79 -1.38 18.29 -0.29
CA TRP A 79 -1.02 17.24 0.66
C TRP A 79 -0.15 17.73 1.82
N ASP A 80 0.66 18.78 1.59
CA ASP A 80 1.50 19.42 2.62
C ASP A 80 1.06 20.88 2.90
N ALA A 81 -0.18 21.23 2.55
CA ALA A 81 -0.71 22.57 2.79
C ALA A 81 -1.17 22.75 4.26
N PRO A 82 -1.02 23.94 4.86
CA PRO A 82 -1.61 24.22 6.17
C PRO A 82 -3.14 24.11 6.13
N LEU A 83 -3.75 23.61 7.21
CA LEU A 83 -5.20 23.50 7.30
C LEU A 83 -5.84 24.83 7.77
N PRO A 84 -7.05 25.18 7.29
CA PRO A 84 -7.85 24.46 6.31
C PRO A 84 -7.38 24.73 4.86
N ALA A 85 -7.38 23.68 4.02
CA ALA A 85 -6.99 23.77 2.61
C ALA A 85 -8.00 23.05 1.70
N ALA A 86 -8.22 23.59 0.50
CA ALA A 86 -9.03 22.96 -0.54
C ALA A 86 -8.60 23.46 -1.93
N PRO A 87 -8.40 22.58 -2.94
CA PRO A 87 -8.09 23.01 -4.30
C PRO A 87 -9.24 23.80 -4.93
N TYR A 88 -10.48 23.49 -4.54
CA TYR A 88 -11.70 24.15 -5.01
C TYR A 88 -12.53 24.60 -3.80
N PRO A 89 -12.24 25.76 -3.17
CA PRO A 89 -12.94 26.19 -1.97
C PRO A 89 -14.41 26.54 -2.27
N ASN A 90 -15.33 26.09 -1.41
CA ASN A 90 -16.74 26.48 -1.50
C ASN A 90 -16.95 27.84 -0.83
N PRO A 91 -17.43 28.88 -1.56
CA PRO A 91 -17.63 30.22 -1.00
C PRO A 91 -18.65 30.27 0.15
N ALA A 92 -19.57 29.30 0.25
CA ALA A 92 -20.59 29.21 1.29
C ALA A 92 -20.11 28.46 2.56
N LEU A 93 -18.88 27.95 2.57
CA LEU A 93 -18.29 27.26 3.73
C LEU A 93 -18.36 28.17 4.97
N ARG A 94 -18.87 27.63 6.07
CA ARG A 94 -19.03 28.29 7.36
C ARG A 94 -18.84 27.30 8.51
N LEU A 95 -18.57 27.82 9.72
CA LEU A 95 -18.60 27.01 10.94
C LEU A 95 -20.04 26.60 11.27
N ARG A 96 -20.23 25.40 11.81
CA ARG A 96 -21.55 24.97 12.31
C ARG A 96 -21.97 25.76 13.54
N CYS A 97 -21.04 25.98 14.45
CA CYS A 97 -21.20 26.84 15.62
C CYS A 97 -20.42 28.12 15.38
N PRO A 98 -21.02 29.30 15.59
CA PRO A 98 -20.26 30.55 15.60
C PRO A 98 -19.06 30.45 16.53
N ASP A 99 -17.91 30.94 16.07
CA ASP A 99 -16.67 31.06 16.84
C ASP A 99 -16.07 29.74 17.41
N SER A 100 -16.59 28.56 17.02
CA SER A 100 -16.06 27.27 17.47
C SER A 100 -15.73 26.34 16.30
N LEU A 101 -14.44 26.03 16.15
CA LEU A 101 -13.92 25.05 15.18
C LEU A 101 -14.33 23.61 15.52
N GLU A 102 -14.65 23.33 16.78
CA GLU A 102 -14.93 22.00 17.32
C GLU A 102 -16.20 21.39 16.73
N CYS A 103 -17.17 22.25 16.39
CA CYS A 103 -18.40 21.85 15.73
C CYS A 103 -18.20 21.53 14.24
N GLY A 104 -17.02 21.77 13.69
CA GLY A 104 -16.70 21.58 12.28
C GLY A 104 -17.43 22.55 11.36
N PHE A 105 -17.56 22.14 10.09
CA PHE A 105 -17.96 23.01 8.98
C PHE A 105 -19.27 22.57 8.32
N ALA A 106 -19.99 23.52 7.72
CA ALA A 106 -21.18 23.31 6.90
C ALA A 106 -21.14 24.19 5.64
N VAL A 107 -21.97 23.84 4.65
CA VAL A 107 -22.25 24.60 3.43
C VAL A 107 -23.73 24.90 3.31
#